data_AF-A0A9D6Q1A2-F1
#
_entry.id   AF-A0A9D6Q1A2-F1
#
_cell.length_a   1.000
_cell.length_b   1.000
_cell.length_c   1.000
_cell.angle_alpha   90.00
_cell.angle_beta   90.00
_cell.angle_gamma   90.00
#
_symmetry.space_group_name_H-M   'P 1'
#
loop_
_entity.id
_entity.type
_entity.pdbx_description
1 polymer ?
#
loop_
_entity_poly.entity_id
_entity_poly.type
_entity_poly.pdbx_seq_one_letter_code
_entity_poly.pdbx_strand_id
1 'polypeptide(L)' 'MRYIILGTAGHIDHGKSSLVKALTGTDPDRLKEEKERGITIDLGFASLDLSNEIKIGIVDVPGHEGLIKNML' A
#
# COMPACT_ATOMS: atom_id res chain seq x y z
N MET A 1 -12.38 19.52 -5.93
CA MET A 1 -11.46 18.38 -5.80
C MET A 1 -11.51 17.86 -4.37
N ARG A 2 -11.94 16.62 -4.15
CA ARG A 2 -12.06 15.96 -2.85
C ARG A 2 -10.94 14.93 -2.71
N TYR A 3 -10.27 14.93 -1.57
CA TYR A 3 -9.20 13.99 -1.24
C TYR A 3 -9.70 12.97 -0.23
N ILE A 4 -9.42 11.70 -0.49
CA ILE A 4 -9.74 10.58 0.40
C ILE A 4 -8.45 9.79 0.66
N ILE A 5 -8.18 9.45 1.91
CA ILE A 5 -7.08 8.55 2.27
C ILE A 5 -7.65 7.16 2.51
N LEU A 6 -7.06 6.16 1.86
CA LEU A 6 -7.40 4.75 1.97
C LEU A 6 -6.19 3.99 2.48
N GLY A 7 -6.29 3.44 3.69
CA GLY A 7 -5.29 2.50 4.21
C GLY A 7 -5.65 1.08 3.78
N THR A 8 -4.69 0.33 3.23
CA THR A 8 -4.84 -1.13 3.14
C THR A 8 -4.57 -1.73 4.52
N ALA A 9 -5.21 -2.85 4.85
CA ALA A 9 -4.92 -3.61 6.05
C ALA A 9 -5.26 -5.08 5.80
N GLY A 10 -4.57 -5.99 6.48
CA GLY A 10 -4.76 -7.43 6.31
C GLY A 10 -3.48 -8.24 6.54
N HIS A 11 -3.65 -9.55 6.69
CA HIS A 11 -2.56 -10.49 6.98
C HIS A 11 -1.46 -10.45 5.90
N ILE A 12 -0.26 -10.92 6.24
CA ILE A 12 0.83 -11.12 5.29
C ILE A 12 0.38 -12.01 4.12
N ASP A 13 0.91 -11.76 2.92
CA ASP A 13 0.66 -12.50 1.68
C ASP A 13 -0.79 -12.55 1.18
N HIS A 14 -1.70 -11.76 1.75
CA HIS A 14 -3.07 -11.62 1.27
C HIS A 14 -3.22 -10.64 0.08
N GLY A 15 -2.12 -10.32 -0.61
CA GLY A 15 -2.16 -9.57 -1.87
C GLY A 15 -2.45 -8.07 -1.76
N LYS A 16 -2.27 -7.44 -0.58
CA LYS A 16 -2.48 -6.00 -0.39
C LYS A 16 -1.69 -5.15 -1.40
N SER A 17 -0.38 -5.34 -1.44
CA SER A 17 0.54 -4.60 -2.31
C SER A 17 0.26 -4.89 -3.80
N SER A 18 -0.10 -6.14 -4.12
CA SER A 18 -0.54 -6.52 -5.47
C SER A 18 -1.83 -5.80 -5.89
N LEU A 19 -2.80 -5.64 -4.99
CA LEU A 19 -4.03 -4.90 -5.24
C LEU A 19 -3.73 -3.41 -5.47
N VAL A 20 -2.88 -2.79 -4.65
CA VAL A 20 -2.46 -1.39 -4.84
C VAL A 20 -1.81 -1.20 -6.20
N LYS A 21 -0.90 -2.09 -6.59
CA LYS A 21 -0.24 -2.06 -7.90
C LYS A 21 -1.21 -2.24 -9.05
N ALA A 22 -2.18 -3.16 -8.93
CA ALA A 22 -3.19 -3.38 -9.94
C ALA A 22 -4.12 -2.16 -10.13
N LEU A 23 -4.46 -1.47 -9.03
CA LEU A 23 -5.36 -0.31 -9.07
C LEU A 23 -4.65 0.98 -9.54
N THR A 24 -3.39 1.17 -9.16
CA THR A 24 -2.70 2.46 -9.33
C THR A 24 -1.55 2.43 -10.34
N GLY A 25 -1.12 1.24 -10.76
CA GLY A 25 0.13 1.05 -11.51
C GLY A 25 1.40 1.32 -10.69
N THR A 26 1.27 1.72 -9.42
CA THR A 26 2.39 2.04 -8.54
C THR A 26 2.69 0.85 -7.65
N ASP A 27 3.95 0.41 -7.64
CA ASP A 27 4.43 -0.63 -6.74
C ASP A 27 4.72 -0.02 -5.36
N PRO A 28 3.95 -0.36 -4.30
CA PRO A 28 4.15 0.25 -2.99
C PRO A 28 5.42 -0.26 -2.29
N ASP A 29 5.87 -1.47 -2.62
CA ASP A 29 7.10 -2.07 -2.09
C ASP A 29 8.33 -1.46 -2.81
N ARG A 30 8.94 -0.45 -2.19
CA ARG A 30 10.03 0.34 -2.80
C ARG A 30 11.40 -0.20 -2.45
N LEU A 31 11.54 -0.91 -1.33
CA LEU A 31 12.82 -1.41 -0.85
C LEU A 31 13.21 -2.68 -1.61
N LYS A 32 14.51 -2.84 -1.87
CA LYS A 32 15.05 -4.06 -2.48
C LYS A 32 14.74 -5.30 -1.64
N GLU A 33 14.83 -5.15 -0.32
CA GLU A 33 14.55 -6.21 0.65
C GLU A 33 13.08 -6.66 0.64
N GLU A 34 12.13 -5.73 0.47
CA GLU A 34 10.70 -6.04 0.35
C GLU A 34 10.44 -6.94 -0.85
N LYS A 35 11.05 -6.61 -2.00
CA LYS A 35 10.94 -7.39 -3.24
C LYS A 35 11.61 -8.75 -3.16
N GLU A 36 12.77 -8.82 -2.50
CA GLU A 36 13.51 -10.08 -2.33
C GLU A 36 12.80 -11.03 -1.36
N ARG A 37 12.14 -10.50 -0.34
CA ARG A 37 11.45 -11.31 0.69
C ARG A 37 9.96 -11.52 0.43
N GLY A 38 9.36 -10.75 -0.48
CA GLY A 38 7.92 -10.79 -0.74
C GLY A 38 7.08 -10.22 0.40
N ILE A 39 7.63 -9.36 1.25
CA ILE A 39 6.93 -8.77 2.41
C ILE A 39 7.07 -7.26 2.41
N THR A 40 5.99 -6.56 2.78
CA THR A 40 6.02 -5.11 3.02
C THR A 40 6.65 -4.82 4.37
N ILE A 41 7.69 -3.99 4.38
CA ILE A 41 8.49 -3.66 5.57
C ILE A 41 8.13 -2.27 6.11
N ASP A 42 7.95 -1.31 5.21
CA ASP A 42 7.63 0.08 5.51
C ASP A 42 6.29 0.48 4.88
N LEU A 43 5.78 1.66 5.21
CA LEU A 43 4.57 2.19 4.58
C LEU A 43 4.82 2.47 3.09
N GLY A 44 3.97 1.89 2.25
CA GLY A 44 3.93 2.15 0.82
C GLY A 44 2.90 3.24 0.49
N PHE A 45 3.15 4.03 -0.55
CA PHE A 45 2.25 5.11 -0.97
C PHE A 45 1.93 5.02 -2.45
N ALA A 46 0.66 5.21 -2.78
CA ALA A 46 0.18 5.29 -4.16
C ALA A 46 -0.96 6.29 -4.27
N SER A 47 -1.34 6.66 -5.50
CA SER A 47 -2.51 7.52 -5.73
C SER A 47 -3.36 7.00 -6.88
N LEU A 48 -4.68 7.17 -6.76
CA LEU A 48 -5.66 6.83 -7.77
C LEU A 48 -6.56 8.04 -8.03
N ASP A 49 -6.62 8.47 -9.28
CA ASP A 49 -7.63 9.43 -9.72
C ASP A 49 -8.90 8.64 -10.08
N LEU A 50 -9.90 8.67 -9.20
CA LEU A 50 -11.15 7.92 -9.37
C LEU A 50 -12.11 8.65 -10.33
N SER A 51 -12.11 9.98 -10.28
CA SER A 51 -12.82 10.86 -11.22
C SER A 51 -12.15 12.23 -11.24
N ASN A 52 -12.60 13.13 -12.12
CA ASN A 52 -12.12 14.52 -12.17
C ASN A 52 -12.37 15.32 -10.87
N GLU A 53 -13.16 14.77 -9.94
CA GLU A 53 -13.53 15.42 -8.69
C GLU A 53 -12.96 14.72 -7.45
N ILE A 54 -12.51 13.46 -7.57
CA ILE A 54 -12.08 12.61 -6.44
C ILE A 54 -10.69 12.03 -6.70
N LYS A 55 -9.75 12.35 -5.80
CA LYS A 55 -8.41 11.76 -5.75
C LYS A 55 -8.26 10.93 -4.47
N ILE A 56 -7.78 9.71 -4.62
CA ILE A 56 -7.54 8.78 -3.51
C ILE A 56 -6.03 8.68 -3.30
N GLY A 57 -5.57 8.98 -2.08
CA GLY A 57 -4.25 8.61 -1.60
C GLY A 57 -4.34 7.24 -0.93
N ILE A 58 -3.51 6.30 -1.35
CA ILE A 58 -3.46 4.95 -0.79
C ILE A 58 -2.22 4.82 0.07
N VAL A 59 -2.39 4.29 1.28
CA VAL A 59 -1.32 3.92 2.20
C VAL A 59 -1.33 2.40 2.35
N ASP A 60 -0.31 1.74 1.84
CA ASP A 60 -0.13 0.30 1.98
C ASP A 60 0.62 0.00 3.28
N VAL A 61 0.03 -0.81 4.16
CA VAL A 61 0.60 -1.09 5.48
C VAL A 61 1.16 -2.52 5.58
N PRO A 62 2.23 -2.74 6.37
CA PRO A 62 2.77 -4.06 6.63
C PRO A 62 1.72 -5.02 7.20
N GLY A 63 1.67 -6.26 6.69
CA GLY A 63 0.75 -7.31 7.21
C GLY A 63 1.40 -8.29 8.19
N HIS A 64 2.72 -8.27 8.31
CA HIS A 64 3.48 -9.19 9.14
C HIS A 64 3.45 -8.74 10.60
N GLU A 65 3.16 -9.64 11.54
CA GLU A 65 2.99 -9.32 12.97
C GLU A 65 4.20 -8.59 13.58
N GLY A 66 5.42 -9.03 13.25
CA GLY A 66 6.66 -8.38 13.68
C GLY A 66 6.86 -6.94 13.17
N LEU A 67 6.12 -6.52 12.14
CA LEU A 67 6.25 -5.24 11.45
C LEU A 67 5.02 -4.34 11.64
N ILE A 68 4.00 -4.81 12.39
CA ILE A 68 2.81 -4.00 12.76
C ILE A 68 3.21 -2.69 13.47
N LYS A 69 4.36 -2.68 14.16
CA LYS A 69 4.90 -1.50 14.84
C LYS A 69 5.18 -0.35 13.88
N ASN A 70 5.45 -0.65 12.61
CA ASN A 70 5.71 0.35 11.57
C ASN A 70 4.41 0.97 11.02
N MET A 71 3.23 0.54 11.51
CA MET A 71 1.94 1.16 11.19
C MET A 71 1.60 2.39 12.06
N LEU A 72 2.34 2.62 13.16
CA LEU A 72 2.06 3.66 14.17
C LEU A 72 2.85 4.95 13.94
#